data_AF-A0AAV3M6I1-F1
#
_entry.id   AF-A0AAV3M6I1-F1
#
_cell.length_a   1.000
_cell.length_b   1.000
_cell.length_c   1.000
_cell.angle_alpha   90.00
_cell.angle_beta   90.00
_cell.angle_gamma   90.00
#
_symmetry.space_group_name_H-M   'P 1'
#
loop_
_entity.id
_entity.type
_entity.pdbx_description
1 polymer ?
#
loop_
_entity_poly.entity_id
_entity_poly.type
_entity_poly.pdbx_seq_one_letter_code
_entity_poly.pdbx_strand_id
1 'polypeptide(L)' 'MLGFPCNQFGKQEPSSADDIAQTSYINYGVSFPIVEVNRATAHPVFRYLINAFKAYLPL' A
#
# COMPACT_ATOMS: atom_id res chain seq x y z
N MET A 1 -3.78 3.85 -11.17
CA MET A 1 -3.18 4.03 -9.82
C MET A 1 -3.38 2.74 -9.03
N LEU A 2 -2.57 2.48 -8.00
CA LEU A 2 -2.70 1.33 -7.12
C LEU A 2 -2.41 1.79 -5.67
N GLY A 3 -3.30 1.46 -4.75
CA GLY A 3 -3.19 1.82 -3.34
C GLY A 3 -2.59 0.70 -2.50
N PHE A 4 -1.67 1.05 -1.61
CA PHE A 4 -1.03 0.13 -0.68
C PHE A 4 -1.12 0.70 0.76
N PRO A 5 -2.17 0.38 1.51
CA PRO A 5 -2.32 0.86 2.88
C PRO A 5 -1.17 0.34 3.73
N CYS A 6 -0.65 1.19 4.62
CA CYS A 6 0.54 0.87 5.41
C CYS A 6 0.44 1.41 6.83
N ASN A 7 0.43 0.49 7.79
CA ASN A 7 0.40 0.83 9.21
C ASN A 7 1.80 0.93 9.86
N GLN A 8 2.87 0.82 9.07
CA GLN A 8 4.25 0.77 9.59
C GLN A 8 4.87 2.15 9.86
N PHE A 9 4.21 3.23 9.45
CA PHE A 9 4.66 4.61 9.65
C PHE A 9 3.76 5.29 10.67
N GLY A 10 4.20 5.32 11.93
CA GLY A 10 3.45 6.00 13.01
C GLY A 10 2.07 5.41 13.32
N LYS A 11 1.78 4.18 12.87
CA LYS A 11 0.51 3.48 13.06
C LYS A 11 -0.73 4.27 12.60
N GLN A 12 -0.60 5.01 11.51
CA GLN A 12 -1.64 5.92 11.03
C GLN A 12 -2.83 5.21 10.35
N GLU A 13 -2.66 3.95 9.97
CA GLU A 13 -3.63 3.21 9.17
C GLU A 13 -3.95 1.85 9.83
N PRO A 14 -4.56 1.85 11.02
CA PRO A 14 -4.78 0.63 11.82
C PRO A 14 -5.93 -0.25 11.31
N SER A 15 -6.78 0.27 10.43
CA SER A 15 -7.94 -0.43 9.88
C SER A 15 -7.55 -1.48 8.84
N SER A 16 -8.48 -2.38 8.51
CA SER A 16 -8.28 -3.38 7.48
C SER A 16 -8.25 -2.75 6.08
N ALA A 17 -7.63 -3.42 5.10
CA ALA A 17 -7.58 -2.94 3.72
C ALA A 17 -8.99 -2.76 3.12
N ASP A 18 -9.94 -3.62 3.48
CA ASP A 18 -11.33 -3.55 3.02
C ASP A 18 -12.04 -2.31 3.59
N ASP A 19 -11.87 -2.04 4.89
CA ASP A 19 -12.43 -0.84 5.53
C ASP A 19 -11.86 0.45 4.91
N ILE A 20 -10.56 0.44 4.63
CA ILE A 20 -9.86 1.58 3.99
C ILE A 20 -10.38 1.77 2.56
N ALA A 21 -10.58 0.69 1.82
CA ALA A 21 -11.12 0.77 0.46
C ALA A 21 -12.54 1.35 0.46
N GLN A 22 -13.39 0.88 1.38
CA GLN A 22 -14.76 1.36 1.49
C GLN A 22 -14.81 2.85 1.90
N THR A 23 -14.07 3.23 2.94
CA THR A 23 -14.07 4.61 3.43
C THR A 23 -13.47 5.59 2.42
N SER A 24 -12.40 5.20 1.72
CA SER A 24 -11.79 6.04 0.68
C SER A 24 -12.68 6.18 -0.56
N TYR A 25 -13.45 5.15 -0.93
CA TYR A 25 -14.47 5.26 -1.96
C TYR A 25 -15.59 6.22 -1.54
N ILE A 26 -16.15 6.06 -0.34
CA ILE A 26 -17.26 6.88 0.16
C ILE A 26 -16.87 8.35 0.30
N ASN A 27 -15.70 8.62 0.89
CA ASN A 27 -15.30 9.99 1.25
C ASN A 27 -14.60 10.74 0.11
N TYR A 28 -13.93 10.02 -0.78
CA TYR A 28 -13.03 10.62 -1.78
C TYR A 28 -13.22 10.08 -3.20
N GLY A 29 -14.16 9.15 -3.43
CA GLY A 29 -14.41 8.58 -4.76
C GLY A 29 -13.27 7.72 -5.29
N VAL A 30 -12.40 7.20 -4.41
CA VAL A 30 -11.30 6.32 -4.79
C VAL A 30 -11.84 5.03 -5.40
N SER A 31 -11.53 4.79 -6.68
CA SER A 31 -12.01 3.63 -7.45
C SER A 31 -10.90 2.72 -7.96
N PHE A 32 -9.64 3.04 -7.67
CA PHE A 32 -8.51 2.18 -8.02
C PHE A 32 -8.34 1.05 -6.99
N PRO A 33 -7.68 -0.07 -7.37
CA PRO A 33 -7.52 -1.19 -6.46
C PRO A 33 -6.65 -0.82 -5.25
N ILE A 34 -7.07 -1.27 -4.08
CA ILE A 34 -6.34 -1.17 -2.81
C ILE A 34 -5.91 -2.59 -2.44
N VAL A 35 -4.61 -2.78 -2.21
CA VAL A 35 -4.00 -4.10 -2.00
C VAL A 35 -3.21 -4.08 -0.72
N GLU A 36 -3.53 -4.99 0.20
CA GLU A 36 -2.83 -5.12 1.48
C GLU A 36 -1.33 -5.40 1.27
N VAL A 37 -0.48 -4.67 2.01
CA VAL A 37 0.96 -4.91 2.05
C VAL A 37 1.36 -5.35 3.44
N ASN A 38 1.72 -6.62 3.58
CA ASN A 38 2.39 -7.12 4.76
C ASN A 38 3.85 -7.47 4.43
N ARG A 39 4.79 -7.28 5.35
CA ARG A 39 6.23 -7.47 5.08
C ARG A 39 6.57 -8.92 4.68
N ALA A 40 5.79 -9.90 5.17
CA ALA A 40 5.93 -11.31 4.81
C ALA A 40 5.19 -11.69 3.51
N THR A 41 4.03 -11.10 3.25
CA THR A 41 3.15 -11.46 2.11
C THR A 41 3.07 -10.37 1.03
N ALA A 42 3.99 -9.41 1.05
CA ALA A 42 3.98 -8.25 0.18
C ALA A 42 3.81 -8.68 -1.28
N HIS A 43 2.85 -8.05 -1.97
CA HIS A 43 2.54 -8.35 -3.36
C HIS A 43 3.83 -8.29 -4.23
N PRO A 44 4.02 -9.18 -5.21
CA PRO A 44 5.23 -9.22 -6.04
C PRO A 44 5.60 -7.87 -6.68
N VAL A 45 4.60 -7.10 -7.09
CA VAL A 45 4.80 -5.73 -7.61
C VAL A 45 5.47 -4.82 -6.58
N PHE A 46 5.04 -4.87 -5.30
CA PHE A 46 5.63 -4.06 -4.25
C PHE A 46 7.10 -4.45 -3.98
N ARG A 47 7.40 -5.75 -4.01
CA ARG A 47 8.78 -6.27 -3.89
C ARG A 47 9.67 -5.80 -5.04
N TYR A 48 9.15 -5.87 -6.27
CA TYR A 48 9.84 -5.40 -7.46
C TYR A 48 10.17 -3.90 -7.35
N LEU A 49 9.21 -3.07 -6.94
CA LEU A 49 9.41 -1.62 -6.80
C LEU A 49 10.49 -1.29 -5.76
N ILE A 50 10.52 -1.98 -4.61
CA ILE A 50 11.58 -1.80 -3.60
C ILE A 50 12.95 -2.14 -4.19
N ASN A 51 13.07 -3.26 -4.89
CA ASN A 51 14.34 -3.70 -5.46
C ASN A 51 14.81 -2.76 -6.58
N ALA A 52 13.90 -2.34 -7.46
CA ALA A 52 14.18 -1.36 -8.50
C ALA A 52 14.64 -0.02 -7.90
N PHE A 53 13.99 0.44 -6.82
CA PHE A 53 14.36 1.66 -6.13
C PHE A 53 15.77 1.59 -5.52
N LYS A 54 16.12 0.48 -4.85
CA LYS A 54 17.49 0.27 -4.34
C LYS A 54 18.54 0.25 -5.44
N ALA A 55 18.23 -0.28 -6.61
CA ALA A 55 19.15 -0.25 -7.75
C ALA A 55 19.34 1.17 -8.32
N TYR A 56 18.33 2.03 -8.22
CA TYR A 56 18.37 3.42 -8.70
C TYR A 56 18.98 4.42 -7.71
N LEU A 57 18.99 4.10 -6.42
CA LEU A 57 19.66 4.89 -5.37
C LEU A 57 20.84 4.08 -4.81
N PRO A 58 22.03 4.15 -5.44
CA PRO A 58 23.25 3.62 -4.86
C PRO A 58 23.69 4.54 -3.71
N LEU A 59 23.04 4.40 -2.55
CA LEU A 59 23.58 4.83 -1.27
C LEU A 59 24.17 3.61 -0.56
#